data_AF-A0A3N5GZ07-F1
#
_entry.id   AF-A0A3N5GZ07-F1
#
_cell.length_a   1.000
_cell.length_b   1.000
_cell.length_c   1.000
_cell.angle_alpha   90.00
_cell.angle_beta   90.00
_cell.angle_gamma   90.00
#
_symmetry.space_group_name_H-M   'P 1'
#
loop_
_entity.id
_entity.type
_entity.pdbx_description
1 polymer ?
#
loop_
_entity_poly.entity_id
_entity_poly.type
_entity_poly.pdbx_seq_one_letter_code
_entity_poly.pdbx_strand_id
1 'polypeptide(L)'
;MIKTRTVKDLMNPDIMTVADNMTIDALAEYLVEHEISGAPVVDTQGHLIGVVSMTDIGRNMAEPSEPSRSSDFYRDIAADLTLEDLGQRYVEERAATVRDVMT
;
A
#
# COMPACT_ATOMS: atom_id res chain seq x y z
N MET A 1 -42.10 -2.19 -10.08
CA MET A 1 -41.24 -1.95 -11.26
C MET A 1 -39.84 -1.65 -10.78
N ILE A 2 -38.82 -2.43 -11.19
CA ILE A 2 -37.42 -2.08 -10.96
C ILE A 2 -37.03 -1.08 -12.04
N LYS A 3 -36.62 0.14 -11.66
CA LYS A 3 -36.07 1.13 -12.61
C LYS A 3 -34.68 0.67 -13.03
N THR A 4 -34.45 0.56 -14.34
CA THR A 4 -33.11 0.33 -14.90
C THR A 4 -32.24 1.55 -14.62
N ARG A 5 -31.10 1.37 -13.96
CA ARG A 5 -30.06 2.40 -13.80
C ARG A 5 -28.83 2.00 -14.59
N THR A 6 -28.15 2.97 -15.17
CA THR A 6 -26.82 2.80 -15.77
C THR A 6 -25.75 2.95 -14.69
N VAL A 7 -24.55 2.46 -14.96
CA VAL A 7 -23.40 2.66 -14.05
C VAL A 7 -23.11 4.15 -13.85
N LYS A 8 -23.27 4.96 -14.90
CA LYS A 8 -23.11 6.41 -14.85
C LYS A 8 -24.04 7.07 -13.83
N ASP A 9 -25.23 6.51 -13.62
CA ASP A 9 -26.20 7.04 -12.65
C ASP A 9 -25.80 6.77 -11.19
N LEU A 10 -24.73 5.99 -10.97
CA LEU A 10 -24.24 5.58 -9.64
C LEU A 10 -22.80 6.05 -9.36
N MET A 11 -22.05 6.47 -10.39
CA MET A 11 -20.66 6.91 -10.26
C MET A 11 -20.54 8.27 -9.56
N ASN A 12 -19.51 8.42 -8.71
CA ASN A 12 -19.10 9.72 -8.20
C ASN A 12 -18.17 10.40 -9.22
N PRO A 13 -18.50 11.59 -9.73
CA PRO A 13 -17.63 12.33 -10.65
C PRO A 13 -16.41 12.98 -9.96
N ASP A 14 -16.44 13.16 -8.64
CA ASP A 14 -15.32 13.70 -7.87
C ASP A 14 -14.33 12.57 -7.56
N ILE A 15 -13.36 12.39 -8.45
CA ILE A 15 -12.39 11.29 -8.39
C ILE A 15 -11.18 11.68 -7.56
N MET A 16 -10.88 10.87 -6.55
CA MET A 16 -9.66 10.94 -5.76
C MET A 16 -8.59 10.03 -6.38
N THR A 17 -7.42 10.57 -6.71
CA THR A 17 -6.32 9.85 -7.37
C THR A 17 -5.06 9.85 -6.51
N VAL A 18 -4.23 8.82 -6.66
CA VAL A 18 -2.92 8.72 -6.00
C VAL A 18 -1.77 8.76 -7.02
N ALA A 19 -0.62 9.28 -6.60
CA ALA A 19 0.58 9.28 -7.43
C ALA A 19 1.25 7.90 -7.40
N ASP A 20 1.80 7.48 -8.53
CA ASP A 20 2.49 6.20 -8.69
C ASP A 20 3.76 6.04 -7.82
N ASN A 21 4.38 7.15 -7.44
CA ASN A 21 5.56 7.20 -6.59
C ASN A 21 5.25 7.38 -5.09
N MET A 22 3.97 7.43 -4.70
CA MET A 22 3.55 7.47 -3.29
C MET A 22 4.00 6.18 -2.58
N THR A 23 4.45 6.28 -1.33
CA THR A 23 4.83 5.09 -0.54
C THR A 23 3.60 4.28 -0.13
N ILE A 24 3.76 3.00 0.14
CA ILE A 24 2.66 2.15 0.62
C ILE A 24 2.07 2.69 1.94
N ASP A 25 2.89 3.19 2.86
CA ASP A 25 2.41 3.76 4.12
C ASP A 25 1.54 5.02 3.87
N ALA A 26 2.01 5.92 3.01
CA ALA A 26 1.25 7.10 2.62
C ALA A 26 -0.05 6.73 1.88
N LEU A 27 -0.02 5.68 1.05
CA LEU A 27 -1.23 5.14 0.42
C LEU A 27 -2.22 4.63 1.49
N ALA A 28 -1.76 3.85 2.47
CA ALA A 28 -2.62 3.32 3.52
C ALA A 28 -3.27 4.45 4.35
N GLU A 29 -2.49 5.45 4.73
CA GLU A 29 -2.98 6.65 5.41
C GLU A 29 -4.01 7.40 4.54
N TYR A 30 -3.69 7.61 3.26
CA TYR A 30 -4.58 8.31 2.32
C TYR A 30 -5.94 7.62 2.19
N LEU A 31 -5.96 6.29 2.03
CA LEU A 31 -7.19 5.51 1.89
C LEU A 31 -8.06 5.58 3.16
N VAL A 32 -7.44 5.52 4.35
CA VAL A 32 -8.13 5.64 5.64
C VAL A 32 -8.68 7.05 5.85
N GLU A 33 -7.86 8.08 5.60
CA GLU A 33 -8.25 9.49 5.79
C GLU A 33 -9.44 9.87 4.90
N HIS A 34 -9.48 9.35 3.68
CA HIS A 34 -10.52 9.67 2.70
C HIS A 34 -11.69 8.68 2.71
N GLU A 35 -11.69 7.70 3.62
CA GLU A 35 -12.73 6.66 3.74
C GLU A 35 -13.00 5.89 2.44
N ILE A 36 -11.96 5.66 1.63
CA ILE A 36 -12.05 4.93 0.35
C ILE A 36 -11.22 3.64 0.38
N SER A 37 -11.66 2.61 -0.35
CA SER A 37 -10.98 1.32 -0.39
C SER A 37 -9.94 1.17 -1.50
N GLY A 38 -9.90 2.13 -2.42
CA GLY A 38 -8.96 2.18 -3.53
C GLY A 38 -9.11 3.46 -4.34
N ALA A 39 -8.11 3.71 -5.19
CA ALA A 39 -8.01 4.92 -6.00
C ALA A 39 -7.38 4.62 -7.37
N PRO A 40 -7.73 5.39 -8.41
CA PRO A 40 -6.97 5.39 -9.66
C PRO A 40 -5.56 5.96 -9.44
N VAL A 41 -4.58 5.37 -10.11
CA VAL A 41 -3.17 5.77 -10.03
C VAL A 41 -2.79 6.62 -11.23
N VAL A 42 -2.16 7.75 -10.99
CA VAL A 42 -1.69 8.66 -12.04
C VAL A 42 -0.16 8.82 -12.03
N ASP A 43 0.41 9.02 -13.23
CA ASP A 43 1.81 9.38 -13.39
C ASP A 43 2.07 10.88 -13.09
N THR A 44 3.34 11.29 -13.15
CA THR A 44 3.74 12.70 -12.96
C THR A 44 3.15 13.68 -13.97
N GLN A 45 2.63 13.21 -15.11
CA GLN A 45 1.97 14.02 -16.14
C GLN A 45 0.44 14.03 -15.96
N GLY A 46 -0.09 13.31 -14.97
CA GLY A 46 -1.52 13.21 -14.70
C GLY A 46 -2.25 12.16 -15.55
N HIS A 47 -1.52 11.27 -16.24
CA HIS A 47 -2.15 10.18 -16.98
C HIS A 47 -2.55 9.06 -16.04
N LEU A 48 -3.76 8.53 -16.23
CA LEU A 48 -4.22 7.31 -15.55
C LEU A 48 -3.40 6.11 -16.04
N ILE A 49 -2.69 5.45 -15.13
CA ILE A 49 -1.81 4.31 -15.45
C ILE A 49 -2.21 3.00 -14.76
N GLY A 50 -3.16 3.02 -13.83
CA GLY A 50 -3.59 1.81 -13.12
C GLY A 50 -4.60 2.10 -12.01
N VAL A 51 -4.83 1.09 -11.17
CA VAL A 51 -5.65 1.20 -9.97
C VAL A 51 -4.94 0.55 -8.79
N VAL A 52 -5.20 1.04 -7.58
CA VAL A 52 -4.68 0.43 -6.35
C VAL A 52 -5.78 0.38 -5.28
N SER A 53 -5.74 -0.65 -4.45
CA SER A 53 -6.69 -0.91 -3.39
C SER A 53 -6.01 -1.44 -2.12
N MET A 54 -6.74 -1.46 -1.01
CA MET A 54 -6.27 -2.10 0.23
C MET A 54 -5.89 -3.58 0.03
N THR A 55 -6.48 -4.27 -0.96
CA THR A 55 -6.15 -5.67 -1.26
C THR A 55 -4.74 -5.80 -1.83
N ASP A 56 -4.30 -4.81 -2.61
CA ASP A 56 -2.97 -4.78 -3.21
C ASP A 56 -1.89 -4.56 -2.16
N ILE A 57 -2.16 -3.66 -1.20
CA ILE A 57 -1.34 -3.49 0.02
C ILE A 57 -1.21 -4.82 0.76
N GLY A 58 -2.34 -5.48 1.04
CA GLY A 58 -2.36 -6.75 1.77
C GLY A 58 -1.62 -7.88 1.04
N ARG A 59 -1.67 -7.91 -0.29
CA ARG A 59 -0.93 -8.90 -1.10
C ARG A 59 0.58 -8.69 -1.00
N ASN A 60 1.03 -7.44 -1.08
CA ASN A 60 2.45 -7.11 -0.98
C ASN A 60 3.02 -7.40 0.42
N MET A 61 2.25 -7.14 1.48
CA MET A 61 2.63 -7.53 2.85
C MET A 61 2.63 -9.05 3.08
N ALA A 62 1.86 -9.80 2.27
CA ALA A 62 1.79 -11.26 2.33
C ALA A 62 2.85 -11.95 1.47
N GLU A 63 3.55 -11.24 0.59
CA GLU A 63 4.75 -11.77 -0.05
C GLU A 63 5.88 -11.80 0.99
N PRO A 64 6.40 -12.99 1.35
CA PRO A 64 7.46 -13.05 2.32
C PRO A 64 8.73 -12.46 1.68
N SER A 65 9.10 -11.24 2.08
CA SER A 65 10.52 -10.94 2.30
C SER A 65 11.07 -12.12 3.09
N GLU A 66 12.11 -12.80 2.58
CA GLU A 66 12.56 -14.13 3.03
C GLU A 66 12.28 -14.40 4.52
N PRO A 67 11.71 -15.56 4.88
CA PRO A 67 11.40 -15.86 6.28
C PRO A 67 12.64 -15.60 7.10
N SER A 68 12.56 -14.60 7.99
CA SER A 68 13.58 -14.34 9.00
C SER A 68 13.92 -15.69 9.60
N ARG A 69 15.16 -16.14 9.31
CA ARG A 69 15.70 -17.44 9.69
C ARG A 69 15.21 -17.80 11.09
N SER A 70 14.52 -18.92 11.21
CA SER A 70 14.20 -19.68 12.43
C SER A 70 13.81 -18.94 13.72
N SER A 71 12.86 -19.53 14.46
CA SER A 71 12.52 -19.19 15.85
C SER A 71 13.71 -19.09 16.83
N ASP A 72 14.92 -19.53 16.43
CA ASP A 72 16.16 -19.41 17.18
C ASP A 72 16.89 -18.08 16.95
N PHE A 73 16.66 -17.39 15.83
CA PHE A 73 17.26 -16.08 15.53
C PHE A 73 16.74 -14.97 16.44
N TYR A 74 15.44 -14.98 16.76
CA TYR A 74 14.84 -14.03 17.70
C TYR A 74 15.35 -14.23 19.14
N ARG A 75 15.83 -15.43 19.49
CA ARG A 75 16.45 -15.68 20.80
C ARG A 75 17.85 -15.10 20.92
N ASP A 76 18.66 -15.20 19.86
CA ASP A 76 20.02 -14.66 19.85
C ASP A 76 20.03 -13.13 19.72
N ILE A 77 19.06 -12.56 19.01
CA ILE A 77 18.98 -11.12 18.75
C ILE A 77 18.39 -10.34 19.92
N ALA A 78 17.39 -10.89 20.61
CA ALA A 78 16.82 -10.25 21.80
C ALA A 78 17.83 -10.15 22.96
N ALA A 79 18.94 -10.89 22.89
CA ALA A 79 20.00 -10.83 23.88
C ALA A 79 20.95 -9.63 23.67
N ASP A 80 21.06 -9.08 22.46
CA ASP A 80 22.11 -8.10 22.11
C ASP A 80 21.64 -6.89 21.25
N LEU A 81 20.37 -6.81 20.84
CA LEU A 81 19.85 -5.62 20.15
C LEU A 81 19.19 -4.63 21.10
N THR A 82 19.57 -3.37 20.97
CA THR A 82 18.82 -2.27 21.57
C THR A 82 17.63 -1.90 20.68
N LEU A 83 16.61 -1.24 21.25
CA LEU A 83 15.47 -0.70 20.47
C LEU A 83 15.92 0.27 19.37
N GLU A 84 17.10 0.88 19.51
CA GLU A 84 17.71 1.77 18.52
C GLU A 84 18.17 1.00 17.27
N ASP A 85 18.73 -0.20 17.44
CA ASP A 85 19.24 -1.04 16.34
C ASP A 85 18.11 -1.62 15.46
N LEU A 86 16.95 -1.92 16.05
CA LEU A 86 15.76 -2.38 15.32
C LEU A 86 15.15 -1.24 14.48
N GLY A 87 15.18 -0.01 15.00
CA GLY A 87 14.70 1.17 14.29
C GLY A 87 15.53 1.49 13.04
N GLN A 88 16.86 1.32 13.12
CA GLN A 88 17.75 1.67 12.02
C GLN A 88 17.69 0.67 10.85
N ARG A 89 17.45 -0.63 11.12
CA ARG A 89 17.32 -1.66 10.07
C ARG A 89 15.98 -1.62 9.32
N TYR A 90 14.91 -1.10 9.94
CA TYR A 90 13.63 -0.90 9.24
C TYR A 90 13.71 0.22 8.18
N VAL A 91 14.62 1.19 8.36
CA VAL A 91 14.72 2.38 7.51
C VAL A 91 15.55 2.15 6.24
N GLU A 92 16.39 1.11 6.19
CA GLU A 92 17.31 0.88 5.07
C GLU A 92 16.73 -0.02 3.94
N GLU A 93 15.58 -0.66 4.18
CA GLU A 93 14.88 -1.46 3.16
C GLU A 93 14.01 -0.51 2.31
N ARG A 94 14.26 -0.46 0.98
CA ARG A 94 13.57 0.45 0.04
C ARG A 94 12.07 0.45 0.29
N ALA A 95 11.52 1.57 0.78
CA ALA A 95 10.08 1.72 0.96
C ALA A 95 9.37 1.48 -0.38
N ALA A 96 8.55 0.43 -0.44
CA ALA A 96 7.77 0.11 -1.62
C ALA A 96 6.77 1.23 -1.92
N THR A 97 6.43 1.36 -3.20
CA THR A 97 5.60 2.44 -3.75
C THR A 97 4.32 1.88 -4.35
N VAL A 98 3.35 2.77 -4.64
CA VAL A 98 2.11 2.42 -5.34
C VAL A 98 2.40 1.68 -6.65
N ARG A 99 3.41 2.10 -7.41
CA ARG A 99 3.82 1.45 -8.65
C ARG A 99 4.23 -0.02 -8.47
N ASP A 100 4.70 -0.41 -7.30
CA ASP A 100 5.13 -1.79 -7.00
C ASP A 100 3.94 -2.72 -6.71
N VAL A 101 2.75 -2.18 -6.43
CA VAL A 101 1.58 -2.96 -6.00
C VAL A 101 0.32 -2.75 -6.83
N MET A 102 0.23 -1.66 -7.60
CA MET A 102 -0.92 -1.35 -8.44
C MET A 102 -1.18 -2.41 -9.52
N THR A 103 -2.43 -2.50 -9.97
CA THR A 103 -2.89 -3.39 -11.07
C THR A 103 -3.18 -2.60 -12.34
#